data_AF-A0A3A0G042-F1
#
_entry.id   AF-A0A3A0G042-F1
#
_cell.length_a   1.000
_cell.length_b   1.000
_cell.length_c   1.000
_cell.angle_alpha   90.00
_cell.angle_beta   90.00
_cell.angle_gamma   90.00
#
_symmetry.space_group_name_H-M   'P 1'
#
loop_
_entity.id
_entity.type
_entity.pdbx_description
1 polymer ?
#
loop_
_entity_poly.entity_id
_entity_poly.type
_entity_poly.pdbx_seq_one_letter_code
_entity_poly.pdbx_strand_id
1 'polypeptide(L)'
;MDSHKPSDHEKNLDLLFEESRDGFGIRGYTTPDQLKLFLTIDAHPSGTHLHKDLLLEVLAEKGFDLEHLNLGVLDDIVRVINHGEILNEPRRVLIGTPPLNGENGRIVFLVKKFIGAPEVQVDPAGRAHFAELHLFDNVTKGDRIARILPAEPGKDGLDIFGKIISHTPGREYVYQLDPSVRLVKDRADGQQSTFLAADVSGYVREIEGFISIEPCLSIQGNLDFNQGNVDFVGAVEIAGDVMPGFNVKAAYGISVGGSVRGGSLLTTEGEIKVGGYIYGGSSSIVRAGRNLFAGVVQDANTEIIGDIYIRTESLNSTLRTSGRLYMPDANLIGGEVFSVGGVEARDIGNDAGVRTIINLSSDQQASLAYTKLQVQIEVQKAGIN
;
A
#
# COMPACT_ATOMS: atom_id res chain seq x y z
N MET A 1 -13.70 46.56 8.61
CA MET A 1 -14.28 45.21 8.46
C MET A 1 -13.29 44.48 7.56
N ASP A 2 -12.31 43.74 8.06
CA ASP A 2 -12.41 42.70 9.08
C ASP A 2 -11.91 43.08 10.48
N SER A 3 -12.84 43.08 11.43
CA SER A 3 -12.53 42.90 12.86
C SER A 3 -12.29 41.41 13.08
N HIS A 4 -11.07 40.95 12.84
CA HIS A 4 -10.67 39.60 13.24
C HIS A 4 -10.87 39.48 14.75
N LYS A 5 -11.80 38.64 15.19
CA LYS A 5 -11.95 38.31 16.61
C LYS A 5 -10.63 37.68 17.09
N PRO A 6 -10.10 38.10 18.24
CA PRO A 6 -8.86 37.55 18.74
C PRO A 6 -9.01 36.05 19.01
N SER A 7 -8.04 35.24 18.56
CA SER A 7 -7.97 33.81 18.91
C SER A 7 -7.62 33.64 20.39
N ASP A 8 -7.90 32.50 21.02
CA ASP A 8 -7.70 32.29 22.46
C ASP A 8 -6.23 32.50 22.94
N HIS A 9 -5.26 32.54 22.03
CA HIS A 9 -3.87 32.91 22.30
C HIS A 9 -3.61 34.41 22.47
N GLU A 10 -4.56 35.29 22.12
CA GLU A 10 -4.40 36.75 22.15
C GLU A 10 -4.85 37.39 23.48
N LYS A 11 -5.21 36.58 24.48
CA LYS A 11 -5.58 37.06 25.83
C LYS A 11 -4.42 37.09 26.83
N ASN A 12 -3.29 36.45 26.50
CA ASN A 12 -2.11 36.42 27.36
C ASN A 12 -1.03 37.30 26.74
N LEU A 13 -0.97 38.55 27.20
CA LEU A 13 -0.09 39.59 26.69
C LEU A 13 0.88 40.00 27.80
N ASP A 14 2.17 39.93 27.51
CA ASP A 14 3.22 40.36 28.42
C ASP A 14 3.53 41.85 28.18
N LEU A 15 3.55 42.65 29.24
CA LEU A 15 3.97 44.05 29.15
C LEU A 15 5.44 44.09 28.74
N LEU A 16 5.71 44.70 27.59
CA LEU A 16 7.03 44.75 27.00
C LEU A 16 7.74 46.07 27.31
N PHE A 17 7.00 47.18 27.23
CA PHE A 17 7.49 48.49 27.65
C PHE A 17 6.33 49.39 28.07
N GLU A 18 6.65 50.38 28.89
CA GLU A 18 5.77 51.49 29.26
C GLU A 18 6.59 52.78 29.22
N GLU A 19 6.07 53.79 28.54
CA GLU A 19 6.73 55.09 28.38
C GLU A 19 5.70 56.22 28.47
N SER A 20 6.11 57.37 28.98
CA SER A 20 5.28 58.57 29.00
C SER A 20 5.98 59.69 28.26
N ARG A 21 5.36 60.20 27.19
CA ARG A 21 5.84 61.34 26.40
C ARG A 21 4.69 62.26 26.05
N ASP A 22 4.95 63.57 26.07
CA ASP A 22 4.02 64.61 25.64
C ASP A 22 2.60 64.51 26.23
N GLY A 23 2.51 63.97 27.46
CA GLY A 23 1.23 63.75 28.14
C GLY A 23 0.47 62.50 27.71
N PHE A 24 1.12 61.55 27.03
CA PHE A 24 0.55 60.25 26.65
C PHE A 24 1.34 59.10 27.29
N GLY A 25 0.64 58.21 27.99
CA GLY A 25 1.18 56.93 28.45
C GLY A 25 1.05 55.90 27.35
N ILE A 26 2.18 55.42 26.81
CA ILE A 26 2.25 54.44 25.72
C ILE A 26 2.73 53.13 26.33
N ARG A 27 1.90 52.09 26.22
CA ARG A 27 2.21 50.75 26.70
C ARG A 27 2.24 49.78 25.54
N GLY A 28 3.35 49.07 25.40
CA GLY A 28 3.53 48.02 24.42
C GLY A 28 3.44 46.65 25.07
N TYR A 29 2.71 45.75 24.43
CA TYR A 29 2.54 44.37 24.87
C TYR A 29 2.94 43.41 23.78
N THR A 30 3.52 42.28 24.16
CA THR A 30 3.89 41.21 23.23
C THR A 30 3.15 39.92 23.56
N THR A 31 2.96 39.07 22.55
CA THR A 31 2.63 37.66 22.80
C THR A 31 3.84 36.91 23.34
N PRO A 32 3.66 35.78 24.07
CA PRO A 32 4.75 35.01 24.65
C PRO A 32 5.75 34.44 23.63
N ASP A 33 5.28 34.21 22.40
CA ASP A 33 6.09 33.78 21.24
C ASP A 33 6.85 34.95 20.57
N GLN A 34 6.67 36.18 21.07
CA GLN A 34 7.25 37.42 20.54
C GLN A 34 6.91 37.69 19.07
N LEU A 35 5.82 37.12 18.56
CA LEU A 35 5.40 37.29 17.16
C LEU A 35 4.46 38.46 16.92
N LYS A 36 3.90 39.08 17.96
CA LYS A 36 2.93 40.18 17.78
C LYS A 36 3.18 41.29 18.79
N LEU A 37 3.17 42.54 18.32
CA LEU A 37 3.21 43.73 19.17
C LEU A 37 1.82 44.36 19.20
N PHE A 38 1.35 44.69 20.40
CA PHE A 38 0.13 45.42 20.66
C PHE A 38 0.43 46.73 21.39
N LEU A 39 -0.33 47.78 21.10
CA LEU A 39 -0.22 49.06 21.80
C LEU A 39 -1.54 49.42 22.50
N THR A 40 -1.41 50.00 23.69
CA THR A 40 -2.45 50.83 24.31
C THR A 40 -1.89 52.21 24.61
N ILE A 41 -2.75 53.22 24.54
CA ILE A 41 -2.36 54.60 24.80
C ILE A 41 -3.39 55.23 25.73
N ASP A 42 -2.91 55.96 26.73
CA ASP A 42 -3.73 56.72 27.66
C ASP A 42 -3.34 58.19 27.59
N ALA A 43 -4.31 59.08 27.36
CA ALA A 43 -4.09 60.51 27.39
C ALA A 43 -4.16 61.04 28.82
N HIS A 44 -3.12 61.74 29.26
CA HIS A 44 -3.11 62.50 30.50
C HIS A 44 -3.79 63.87 30.28
N PRO A 45 -4.39 64.52 31.30
CA PRO A 45 -5.02 65.85 31.18
C PRO A 45 -4.16 66.97 30.56
N SER A 46 -2.85 66.77 30.48
CA SER A 46 -1.88 67.69 29.88
C SER A 46 -1.60 67.43 28.39
N GLY A 47 -2.03 66.30 27.84
CA GLY A 47 -1.91 65.97 26.41
C GLY A 47 -2.97 66.70 25.60
N THR A 48 -2.57 67.36 24.52
CA THR A 48 -3.50 68.15 23.67
C THR A 48 -3.80 67.47 22.34
N HIS A 49 -2.79 66.89 21.68
CA HIS A 49 -2.97 66.19 20.41
C HIS A 49 -1.87 65.14 20.20
N LEU A 50 -2.24 63.89 19.96
CA LEU A 50 -1.31 62.81 19.64
C LEU A 50 -0.98 62.85 18.14
N HIS A 51 0.31 62.90 17.81
CA HIS A 51 0.79 62.75 16.44
C HIS A 51 1.33 61.33 16.22
N LYS A 52 1.11 60.79 15.01
CA LYS A 52 1.65 59.48 14.62
C LYS A 52 3.16 59.42 14.76
N ASP A 53 3.85 60.52 14.45
CA ASP A 53 5.30 60.63 14.52
C ASP A 53 5.83 60.32 15.92
N LEU A 54 5.13 60.74 16.98
CA LEU A 54 5.48 60.39 18.36
C LEU A 54 5.48 58.86 18.59
N LEU A 55 4.51 58.16 18.01
CA LEU A 55 4.43 56.69 18.13
C LEU A 55 5.54 56.02 17.34
N LEU A 56 5.85 56.53 16.15
CA LEU A 56 6.95 56.01 15.32
C LEU A 56 8.30 56.24 16.01
N GLU A 57 8.52 57.41 16.62
CA GLU A 57 9.73 57.70 17.40
C GLU A 57 9.90 56.75 18.57
N VAL A 58 8.86 56.57 19.40
CA VAL A 58 8.91 55.65 20.54
C VAL A 58 9.16 54.22 20.06
N LEU A 59 8.47 53.75 19.02
CA LEU A 59 8.68 52.40 18.47
C LEU A 59 10.09 52.22 17.89
N ALA A 60 10.63 53.23 17.21
CA ALA A 60 11.99 53.20 16.68
C ALA A 60 13.03 53.13 17.79
N GLU A 61 12.86 53.91 18.86
CA GLU A 61 13.76 53.89 20.02
C GLU A 61 13.74 52.57 20.79
N LYS A 62 12.59 51.87 20.81
CA LYS A 62 12.50 50.50 21.34
C LYS A 62 13.07 49.44 20.40
N GLY A 63 13.53 49.83 19.21
CA GLY A 63 14.20 48.95 18.25
C GLY A 63 13.25 48.13 17.37
N PHE A 64 11.99 48.55 17.21
CA PHE A 64 11.06 47.90 16.28
C PHE A 64 11.31 48.35 14.85
N ASP A 65 11.16 47.41 13.92
CA ASP A 65 11.24 47.70 12.49
C ASP A 65 10.00 48.48 12.03
N LEU A 66 10.21 49.72 11.61
CA LEU A 66 9.15 50.61 11.16
C LEU A 66 8.56 50.20 9.80
N GLU A 67 9.29 49.45 8.97
CA GLU A 67 8.82 49.06 7.63
C GLU A 67 7.64 48.07 7.69
N HIS A 68 7.59 47.25 8.74
CA HIS A 68 6.59 46.19 8.91
C HIS A 68 5.42 46.61 9.82
N LEU A 69 5.39 47.86 10.29
CA LEU A 69 4.30 48.37 11.12
C LEU A 69 3.01 48.54 10.32
N ASN A 70 1.89 48.21 10.95
CA ASN A 70 0.58 48.52 10.41
C ASN A 70 0.24 50.01 10.62
N LEU A 71 0.65 50.83 9.67
CA LEU A 71 0.42 52.27 9.67
C LEU A 71 -1.06 52.65 9.80
N GLY A 72 -1.98 51.84 9.25
CA GLY A 72 -3.42 52.09 9.35
C GLY A 72 -3.97 51.86 10.75
N VAL A 73 -3.43 50.88 11.49
CA VAL A 73 -3.80 50.67 12.90
C VAL A 73 -3.24 51.80 13.78
N LEU A 74 -2.04 52.29 13.50
CA LEU A 74 -1.49 53.47 14.17
C LEU A 74 -2.34 54.73 13.91
N ASP A 75 -2.79 54.95 12.67
CA ASP A 75 -3.68 56.06 12.33
C ASP A 75 -5.02 55.96 13.07
N ASP A 76 -5.55 54.75 13.21
CA ASP A 76 -6.77 54.51 13.97
C ASP A 76 -6.58 54.73 15.47
N ILE A 77 -5.44 54.33 16.05
CA ILE A 77 -5.10 54.64 17.45
C ILE A 77 -5.04 56.15 17.65
N VAL A 78 -4.31 56.88 16.80
CA VAL A 78 -4.18 58.34 16.86
C VAL A 78 -5.55 59.01 16.80
N ARG A 79 -6.41 58.57 15.88
CA ARG A 79 -7.78 59.09 15.74
C ARG A 79 -8.59 58.88 17.01
N VAL A 80 -8.63 57.66 17.55
CA VAL A 80 -9.43 57.32 18.75
C VAL A 80 -8.99 58.17 19.96
N ILE A 81 -7.68 58.27 20.22
CA ILE A 81 -7.15 59.05 21.33
C ILE A 81 -7.45 60.55 21.17
N ASN A 82 -7.29 61.09 19.95
CA ASN A 82 -7.56 62.51 19.68
C ASN A 82 -9.05 62.88 19.75
N HIS A 83 -9.96 61.91 19.62
CA HIS A 83 -11.40 62.10 19.84
C HIS A 83 -11.81 61.96 21.32
N GLY A 84 -10.85 61.72 22.23
CA GLY A 84 -11.12 61.53 23.66
C GLY A 84 -11.75 60.18 23.98
N GLU A 85 -11.67 59.22 23.05
CA GLU A 85 -12.14 57.86 23.25
C GLU A 85 -11.07 57.00 23.92
N ILE A 86 -11.52 55.99 24.67
CA ILE A 86 -10.62 55.06 25.39
C ILE A 86 -10.33 53.85 24.50
N LEU A 87 -9.06 53.48 24.41
CA LEU A 87 -8.65 52.22 23.79
C LEU A 87 -8.96 51.05 24.74
N ASN A 88 -10.18 50.51 24.66
CA ASN A 88 -10.63 49.45 25.57
C ASN A 88 -9.82 48.14 25.45
N GLU A 89 -9.16 47.91 24.32
CA GLU A 89 -8.35 46.71 24.06
C GLU A 89 -7.04 47.09 23.36
N PRO A 90 -5.91 46.45 23.70
CA PRO A 90 -4.65 46.61 22.98
C PRO A 90 -4.80 46.33 21.49
N ARG A 91 -4.20 47.18 20.64
CA ARG A 91 -4.28 47.04 19.18
C ARG A 91 -2.97 46.54 18.59
N ARG A 92 -3.04 45.51 17.76
CA ARG A 92 -1.88 44.89 17.12
C ARG A 92 -1.29 45.81 16.05
N VAL A 93 -0.06 46.24 16.24
CA VAL A 93 0.64 47.17 15.33
C VAL A 93 1.78 46.52 14.55
N LEU A 94 2.30 45.38 15.01
CA LEU A 94 3.38 44.64 14.33
C LEU A 94 3.13 43.13 14.40
N ILE A 95 3.53 42.42 13.34
CA ILE A 95 3.46 40.97 13.25
C ILE A 95 4.81 40.47 12.72
N GLY A 96 5.50 39.65 13.51
CA GLY A 96 6.66 38.88 13.07
C GLY A 96 6.26 37.73 12.14
N THR A 97 7.26 37.10 11.52
CA THR A 97 7.08 35.93 10.67
C THR A 97 7.31 34.65 11.50
N PRO A 98 6.31 33.80 11.75
CA PRO A 98 6.52 32.54 12.45
C PRO A 98 7.48 31.62 11.68
N PRO A 99 8.30 30.80 12.35
CA PRO A 99 9.10 29.79 11.68
C PRO A 99 8.20 28.73 11.03
N LEU A 100 8.62 28.22 9.88
CA LEU A 100 8.01 27.08 9.21
C LEU A 100 8.87 25.85 9.49
N ASN A 101 8.39 24.94 10.33
CA ASN A 101 9.10 23.67 10.54
C ASN A 101 9.11 22.86 9.24
N GLY A 102 10.21 22.13 9.04
CA GLY A 102 10.33 21.19 7.95
C GLY A 102 9.45 19.96 8.13
N GLU A 103 8.98 19.40 7.03
CA GLU A 103 8.23 18.14 7.02
C GLU A 103 9.19 16.95 6.92
N ASN A 104 8.95 15.91 7.71
CA ASN A 104 9.73 14.68 7.60
C ASN A 104 9.49 13.99 6.26
N GLY A 105 10.56 13.44 5.69
CA GLY A 105 10.45 12.57 4.54
C GLY A 105 9.64 11.33 4.88
N ARG A 106 8.98 10.76 3.87
CA ARG A 106 8.16 9.54 4.04
C ARG A 106 8.08 8.74 2.75
N ILE A 107 7.81 7.45 2.89
CA ILE A 107 7.48 6.57 1.76
C ILE A 107 5.97 6.39 1.69
N VAL A 108 5.43 6.59 0.49
CA VAL A 108 4.01 6.37 0.17
C VAL A 108 3.93 5.17 -0.77
N PHE A 109 3.40 4.05 -0.29
CA PHE A 109 3.18 2.87 -1.12
C PHE A 109 2.01 3.09 -2.08
N LEU A 110 2.22 2.72 -3.34
CA LEU A 110 1.23 2.81 -4.42
C LEU A 110 0.42 1.51 -4.57
N VAL A 111 0.78 0.48 -3.79
CA VAL A 111 0.20 -0.86 -3.79
C VAL A 111 -0.10 -1.29 -2.36
N LYS A 112 -1.09 -2.18 -2.18
CA LYS A 112 -1.41 -2.82 -0.91
C LYS A 112 -0.31 -3.82 -0.55
N LYS A 113 0.46 -3.48 0.48
CA LYS A 113 1.47 -4.36 1.08
C LYS A 113 0.82 -5.55 1.76
N PHE A 114 1.54 -6.65 1.85
CA PHE A 114 1.18 -7.74 2.72
C PHE A 114 1.56 -7.43 4.17
N ILE A 115 0.57 -7.33 5.06
CA ILE A 115 0.76 -6.98 6.49
C ILE A 115 0.55 -8.20 7.41
N GLY A 116 0.21 -9.37 6.85
CA GLY A 116 -0.30 -10.50 7.63
C GLY A 116 -1.81 -10.43 7.84
N ALA A 117 -2.38 -11.42 8.54
CA ALA A 117 -3.80 -11.83 8.58
C ALA A 117 -4.85 -10.71 8.40
N PRO A 118 -5.97 -11.00 7.69
CA PRO A 118 -6.98 -10.00 7.35
C PRO A 118 -7.68 -9.41 8.59
N GLU A 119 -7.95 -8.11 8.57
CA GLU A 119 -9.12 -7.56 9.25
C GLU A 119 -10.36 -8.03 8.50
N VAL A 120 -11.10 -8.96 9.10
CA VAL A 120 -12.38 -9.43 8.54
C VAL A 120 -13.38 -8.28 8.56
N GLN A 121 -13.70 -7.74 7.38
CA GLN A 121 -14.82 -6.81 7.23
C GLN A 121 -16.11 -7.60 7.04
N VAL A 122 -16.98 -7.55 8.04
CA VAL A 122 -18.34 -8.09 7.97
C VAL A 122 -19.25 -6.99 7.42
N ASP A 123 -20.05 -7.32 6.41
CA ASP A 123 -21.06 -6.39 5.90
C ASP A 123 -22.19 -6.16 6.94
N PRO A 124 -23.00 -5.09 6.82
CA PRO A 124 -24.13 -4.85 7.72
C PRO A 124 -25.23 -5.94 7.67
N ALA A 125 -25.16 -6.89 6.73
CA ALA A 125 -26.12 -7.97 6.54
C ALA A 125 -25.63 -9.34 7.09
N GLY A 126 -24.44 -9.38 7.71
CA GLY A 126 -23.83 -10.61 8.23
C GLY A 126 -23.37 -11.60 7.14
N ARG A 127 -23.33 -11.18 5.87
CA ARG A 127 -22.84 -11.97 4.73
C ARG A 127 -21.40 -11.58 4.44
N ALA A 128 -20.48 -12.32 5.03
CA ALA A 128 -19.08 -12.15 4.66
C ALA A 128 -18.78 -12.91 3.37
N HIS A 129 -18.36 -12.17 2.35
CA HIS A 129 -17.79 -12.72 1.12
C HIS A 129 -16.34 -13.16 1.40
N PHE A 130 -16.18 -14.32 2.05
CA PHE A 130 -14.87 -14.86 2.46
C PHE A 130 -14.02 -15.43 1.31
N ALA A 131 -14.49 -15.35 0.06
CA ALA A 131 -13.81 -15.97 -1.08
C ALA A 131 -12.65 -15.14 -1.65
N GLU A 132 -12.63 -13.82 -1.41
CA GLU A 132 -11.63 -12.90 -1.99
C GLU A 132 -11.11 -11.94 -0.91
N LEU A 133 -10.33 -12.49 0.01
CA LEU A 133 -9.53 -11.70 0.92
C LEU A 133 -8.43 -11.02 0.09
N HIS A 134 -8.62 -9.76 -0.29
CA HIS A 134 -7.65 -8.97 -1.04
C HIS A 134 -6.47 -8.62 -0.11
N LEU A 135 -5.66 -9.61 0.27
CA LEU A 135 -4.63 -9.49 1.32
C LEU A 135 -3.46 -8.60 0.90
N PHE A 136 -3.15 -8.57 -0.40
CA PHE A 136 -2.05 -7.82 -0.99
C PHE A 136 -2.31 -7.63 -2.50
N ASP A 137 -1.59 -6.70 -3.11
CA ASP A 137 -1.61 -6.52 -4.56
C ASP A 137 -0.48 -7.32 -5.23
N ASN A 138 -0.80 -7.94 -6.37
CA ASN A 138 0.20 -8.52 -7.26
C ASN A 138 1.00 -7.41 -7.95
N VAL A 139 2.32 -7.54 -7.96
CA VAL A 139 3.26 -6.62 -8.59
C VAL A 139 4.05 -7.36 -9.64
N THR A 140 4.18 -6.77 -10.83
CA THR A 140 5.00 -7.30 -11.92
C THR A 140 6.33 -6.54 -11.99
N LYS A 141 7.38 -7.22 -12.46
CA LYS A 141 8.66 -6.57 -12.76
C LYS A 141 8.47 -5.29 -13.59
N GLY A 142 9.00 -4.19 -13.08
CA GLY A 142 8.92 -2.85 -13.68
C GLY A 142 7.90 -1.93 -13.04
N ASP A 143 6.94 -2.46 -12.29
CA ASP A 143 5.89 -1.67 -11.66
C ASP A 143 6.44 -0.73 -10.59
N ARG A 144 5.86 0.47 -10.49
CA ARG A 144 6.17 1.43 -9.42
C ARG A 144 5.39 1.04 -8.17
N ILE A 145 6.09 0.66 -7.10
CA ILE A 145 5.48 0.16 -5.87
C ILE A 145 5.35 1.23 -4.77
N ALA A 146 6.19 2.27 -4.81
CA ALA A 146 6.15 3.35 -3.83
C ALA A 146 6.75 4.65 -4.37
N ARG A 147 6.41 5.77 -3.73
CA ARG A 147 7.00 7.09 -3.95
C ARG A 147 7.72 7.54 -2.68
N ILE A 148 8.93 8.06 -2.83
CA ILE A 148 9.69 8.67 -1.74
C ILE A 148 9.44 10.18 -1.79
N LEU A 149 8.91 10.71 -0.69
CA LEU A 149 8.78 12.13 -0.45
C LEU A 149 9.97 12.57 0.40
N PRO A 150 10.86 13.44 -0.12
CA PRO A 150 12.03 13.90 0.63
C PRO A 150 11.63 14.76 1.82
N ALA A 151 12.55 14.90 2.78
CA ALA A 151 12.34 15.83 3.88
C ALA A 151 12.38 17.29 3.40
N GLU A 152 11.53 18.13 3.98
CA GLU A 152 11.58 19.57 3.74
C GLU A 152 12.42 20.25 4.82
N PRO A 153 13.28 21.21 4.45
CA PRO A 153 14.18 21.86 5.40
C PRO A 153 13.44 22.78 6.37
N GLY A 154 12.28 23.31 6.03
CA GLY A 154 11.65 24.40 6.79
C GLY A 154 12.29 25.76 6.49
N LYS A 155 11.85 26.80 7.21
CA LYS A 155 12.34 28.18 7.09
C LYS A 155 12.31 28.87 8.45
N ASP A 156 13.38 29.59 8.76
CA ASP A 156 13.44 30.44 9.94
C ASP A 156 12.36 31.53 9.91
N GLY A 157 11.87 31.86 11.11
CA GLY A 157 11.00 32.99 11.34
C GLY A 157 11.78 34.22 11.82
N LEU A 158 11.08 35.33 11.96
CA LEU A 158 11.57 36.57 12.56
C LEU A 158 10.55 37.05 13.59
N ASP A 159 10.98 37.31 14.82
CA ASP A 159 10.14 37.92 15.83
C ASP A 159 9.92 39.43 15.55
N ILE A 160 9.13 40.10 16.40
CA ILE A 160 8.87 41.55 16.27
C ILE A 160 10.11 42.43 16.45
N PHE A 161 11.23 41.89 16.93
CA PHE A 161 12.51 42.58 17.09
C PHE A 161 13.48 42.30 15.93
N GLY A 162 13.05 41.54 14.92
CA GLY A 162 13.92 41.12 13.82
C GLY A 162 14.91 40.02 14.20
N LYS A 163 14.75 39.38 15.35
CA LYS A 163 15.59 38.25 15.76
C LYS A 163 15.07 36.97 15.12
N ILE A 164 16.02 36.14 14.69
CA ILE A 164 15.73 34.84 14.07
C ILE A 164 15.07 33.90 15.09
N ILE A 165 13.92 33.36 14.70
CA ILE A 165 13.26 32.24 15.37
C ILE A 165 13.63 30.98 14.60
N SER A 166 14.43 30.10 15.20
CA SER A 166 14.89 28.88 14.54
C SER A 166 13.76 27.90 14.23
N HIS A 167 13.81 27.29 13.05
CA HIS A 167 12.94 26.18 12.68
C HIS A 167 13.55 24.81 13.05
N THR A 168 12.72 23.77 13.07
CA THR A 168 13.19 22.38 13.12
C THR A 168 13.18 21.80 11.71
N PRO A 169 14.32 21.33 11.16
CA PRO A 169 14.34 20.72 9.83
C PRO A 169 13.69 19.33 9.85
N GLY A 170 13.06 18.97 8.74
CA GLY A 170 12.53 17.64 8.51
C GLY A 170 13.65 16.61 8.50
N ARG A 171 13.34 15.40 8.97
CA ARG A 171 14.26 14.26 8.94
C ARG A 171 13.97 13.37 7.74
N GLU A 172 15.03 12.89 7.10
CA GLU A 172 14.90 11.90 6.04
C GLU A 172 14.33 10.59 6.56
N TYR A 173 13.52 9.93 5.72
CA TYR A 173 13.00 8.60 6.04
C TYR A 173 14.13 7.57 5.90
N VAL A 174 14.35 6.76 6.93
CA VAL A 174 15.35 5.69 6.90
C VAL A 174 14.68 4.42 6.36
N TYR A 175 15.21 3.89 5.26
CA TYR A 175 14.74 2.65 4.65
C TYR A 175 15.91 1.83 4.12
N GLN A 176 15.66 0.54 3.94
CA GLN A 176 16.57 -0.39 3.30
C GLN A 176 15.83 -1.13 2.19
N LEU A 177 16.52 -1.41 1.09
CA LEU A 177 15.94 -2.08 -0.07
C LEU A 177 16.60 -3.44 -0.26
N ASP A 178 15.78 -4.47 -0.43
CA ASP A 178 16.21 -5.75 -0.95
C ASP A 178 16.57 -5.62 -2.45
N PRO A 179 17.47 -6.46 -3.01
CA PRO A 179 17.77 -6.46 -4.45
C PRO A 179 16.57 -6.69 -5.38
N SER A 180 15.44 -7.18 -4.86
CA SER A 180 14.15 -7.27 -5.57
C SER A 180 13.51 -5.90 -5.87
N VAL A 181 13.99 -4.82 -5.24
CA VAL A 181 13.48 -3.46 -5.38
C VAL A 181 14.59 -2.52 -5.81
N ARG A 182 14.31 -1.66 -6.79
CA ARG A 182 15.24 -0.62 -7.24
C ARG A 182 14.66 0.78 -7.14
N LEU A 183 15.56 1.73 -6.99
CA LEU A 183 15.23 3.15 -6.97
C LEU A 183 15.17 3.70 -8.39
N VAL A 184 14.08 4.38 -8.72
CA VAL A 184 13.83 5.00 -10.02
C VAL A 184 13.66 6.49 -9.82
N LYS A 185 14.53 7.28 -10.44
CA LYS A 185 14.41 8.75 -10.45
C LYS A 185 13.78 9.16 -11.76
N ASP A 186 12.70 9.91 -11.65
CA ASP A 186 12.00 10.48 -12.79
C ASP A 186 12.11 12.00 -12.73
N ARG A 187 12.13 12.64 -13.89
CA ARG A 187 12.19 14.10 -14.01
C ARG A 187 11.11 14.55 -14.97
N ALA A 188 10.04 15.10 -14.41
CA ALA A 188 8.94 15.70 -15.15
C ALA A 188 8.77 17.14 -14.67
N ASP A 189 8.49 18.07 -15.58
CA ASP A 189 8.20 19.48 -15.28
C ASP A 189 9.24 20.17 -14.37
N GLY A 190 10.51 19.81 -14.53
CA GLY A 190 11.61 20.35 -13.73
C GLY A 190 11.70 19.82 -12.30
N GLN A 191 10.71 19.06 -11.82
CA GLN A 191 10.72 18.41 -10.50
C GLN A 191 11.27 16.98 -10.59
N GLN A 192 12.18 16.64 -9.68
CA GLN A 192 12.69 15.29 -9.55
C GLN A 192 11.80 14.51 -8.58
N SER A 193 11.21 13.41 -9.04
CA SER A 193 10.47 12.47 -8.19
C SER A 193 11.26 11.18 -8.05
N THR A 194 11.27 10.62 -6.85
CA THR A 194 11.92 9.34 -6.56
C THR A 194 10.86 8.29 -6.28
N PHE A 195 10.95 7.17 -6.99
CA PHE A 195 10.06 6.02 -6.86
C PHE A 195 10.87 4.78 -6.51
N LEU A 196 10.18 3.80 -5.92
CA LEU A 196 10.64 2.42 -5.83
C LEU A 196 9.91 1.61 -6.90
N ALA A 197 10.65 0.79 -7.63
CA ALA A 197 10.11 -0.09 -8.65
C ALA A 197 10.55 -1.54 -8.43
N ALA A 198 9.70 -2.46 -8.90
CA ALA A 198 9.93 -3.89 -8.82
C ALA A 198 10.96 -4.38 -9.83
N ASP A 199 11.94 -5.17 -9.39
CA ASP A 199 12.85 -5.89 -10.28
C ASP A 199 12.48 -7.37 -10.46
N VAL A 200 11.58 -7.88 -9.62
CA VAL A 200 10.95 -9.21 -9.70
C VAL A 200 9.44 -9.07 -9.54
N SER A 201 8.68 -10.06 -10.02
CA SER A 201 7.23 -10.13 -9.79
C SER A 201 6.93 -10.82 -8.47
N GLY A 202 5.89 -10.38 -7.75
CA GLY A 202 5.54 -10.90 -6.44
C GLY A 202 4.58 -9.98 -5.67
N TYR A 203 4.71 -9.93 -4.35
CA TYR A 203 4.00 -8.96 -3.49
C TYR A 203 4.98 -8.13 -2.66
N VAL A 204 4.58 -6.93 -2.28
CA VAL A 204 5.42 -6.04 -1.46
C VAL A 204 5.29 -6.39 0.02
N ARG A 205 6.45 -6.55 0.67
CA ARG A 205 6.59 -6.71 2.11
C ARG A 205 7.44 -5.59 2.67
N GLU A 206 7.03 -5.06 3.82
CA GLU A 206 7.82 -4.11 4.59
C GLU A 206 7.92 -4.59 6.03
N ILE A 207 9.13 -4.69 6.55
CA ILE A 207 9.40 -4.97 7.96
C ILE A 207 10.40 -3.94 8.45
N GLU A 208 10.00 -3.09 9.41
CA GLU A 208 10.91 -2.13 10.07
C GLU A 208 11.70 -1.26 9.07
N GLY A 209 11.05 -0.82 7.98
CA GLY A 209 11.69 0.00 6.93
C GLY A 209 12.54 -0.79 5.93
N PHE A 210 12.67 -2.11 6.08
CA PHE A 210 13.22 -3.00 5.04
C PHE A 210 12.12 -3.38 4.05
N ILE A 211 12.27 -2.97 2.80
CA ILE A 211 11.29 -3.16 1.72
C ILE A 211 11.78 -4.24 0.76
N SER A 212 10.99 -5.28 0.60
CA SER A 212 11.24 -6.39 -0.34
C SER A 212 10.03 -6.69 -1.21
N ILE A 213 10.28 -7.36 -2.33
CA ILE A 213 9.25 -8.06 -3.11
C ILE A 213 9.50 -9.55 -2.99
N GLU A 214 8.49 -10.27 -2.50
CA GLU A 214 8.54 -11.70 -2.31
C GLU A 214 7.93 -12.40 -3.55
N PRO A 215 8.70 -13.18 -4.32
CA PRO A 215 8.20 -13.89 -5.51
C PRO A 215 7.47 -15.20 -5.16
N CYS A 216 7.49 -15.60 -3.90
CA CYS A 216 6.84 -16.81 -3.38
C CYS A 216 5.88 -16.43 -2.24
N LEU A 217 4.63 -16.86 -2.34
CA LEU A 217 3.65 -16.72 -1.27
C LEU A 217 3.65 -17.97 -0.39
N SER A 218 4.15 -17.85 0.83
CA SER A 218 4.18 -18.95 1.80
C SER A 218 3.03 -18.87 2.80
N ILE A 219 2.12 -19.84 2.75
CA ILE A 219 1.01 -20.03 3.69
C ILE A 219 1.42 -21.14 4.67
N GLN A 220 1.69 -20.76 5.93
CA GLN A 220 2.18 -21.67 6.97
C GLN A 220 1.14 -22.70 7.46
N GLY A 221 -0.14 -22.50 7.16
CA GLY A 221 -1.23 -23.36 7.58
C GLY A 221 -2.03 -23.91 6.41
N ASN A 222 -3.31 -24.14 6.68
CA ASN A 222 -4.26 -24.55 5.64
C ASN A 222 -4.71 -23.34 4.82
N LEU A 223 -5.08 -23.60 3.56
CA LEU A 223 -5.88 -22.66 2.80
C LEU A 223 -7.34 -22.84 3.17
N ASP A 224 -7.88 -21.88 3.92
CA ASP A 224 -9.23 -21.89 4.47
C ASP A 224 -9.86 -20.48 4.40
N PHE A 225 -10.95 -20.26 5.14
CA PHE A 225 -11.67 -18.98 5.19
C PHE A 225 -10.83 -17.80 5.70
N ASN A 226 -9.69 -18.04 6.36
CA ASN A 226 -8.79 -16.98 6.81
C ASN A 226 -7.84 -16.51 5.70
N GLN A 227 -7.61 -17.35 4.68
CA GLN A 227 -6.71 -17.04 3.56
C GLN A 227 -7.49 -16.74 2.27
N GLY A 228 -8.63 -17.39 2.05
CA GLY A 228 -9.45 -17.22 0.84
C GLY A 228 -8.87 -17.95 -0.36
N ASN A 229 -9.39 -17.65 -1.56
CA ASN A 229 -8.76 -18.13 -2.79
C ASN A 229 -7.45 -17.36 -3.03
N VAL A 230 -6.49 -18.00 -3.68
CA VAL A 230 -5.19 -17.40 -4.02
C VAL A 230 -5.08 -17.23 -5.53
N ASP A 231 -4.76 -16.02 -5.98
CA ASP A 231 -4.37 -15.73 -7.36
C ASP A 231 -3.08 -14.90 -7.34
N PHE A 232 -1.96 -15.55 -7.66
CA PHE A 232 -0.63 -15.00 -7.44
C PHE A 232 0.25 -15.06 -8.69
N VAL A 233 0.92 -13.95 -8.99
CA VAL A 233 1.85 -13.84 -10.15
C VAL A 233 3.16 -14.60 -9.95
N GLY A 234 3.41 -15.13 -8.74
CA GLY A 234 4.61 -15.86 -8.35
C GLY A 234 4.39 -17.36 -8.20
N ALA A 235 5.19 -17.98 -7.33
CA ALA A 235 4.99 -19.34 -6.83
C ALA A 235 4.19 -19.33 -5.53
N VAL A 236 3.43 -20.39 -5.25
CA VAL A 236 2.66 -20.52 -4.00
C VAL A 236 3.10 -21.77 -3.25
N GLU A 237 3.40 -21.62 -1.97
CA GLU A 237 3.75 -22.70 -1.05
C GLU A 237 2.75 -22.74 0.11
N ILE A 238 2.08 -23.87 0.29
CA ILE A 238 1.09 -24.10 1.35
C ILE A 238 1.64 -25.24 2.20
N ALA A 239 1.98 -24.98 3.46
CA ALA A 239 2.53 -26.00 4.34
C ALA A 239 1.47 -27.02 4.77
N GLY A 240 0.21 -26.58 4.92
CA GLY A 240 -0.92 -27.43 5.30
C GLY A 240 -1.72 -27.96 4.10
N ASP A 241 -3.01 -28.13 4.34
CA ASP A 241 -3.98 -28.65 3.38
C ASP A 241 -4.71 -27.51 2.64
N VAL A 242 -5.16 -27.79 1.41
CA VAL A 242 -6.16 -26.96 0.71
C VAL A 242 -7.55 -27.48 1.07
N MET A 243 -8.34 -26.67 1.77
CA MET A 243 -9.68 -27.04 2.22
C MET A 243 -10.69 -27.09 1.06
N PRO A 244 -11.81 -27.82 1.21
CA PRO A 244 -12.84 -27.88 0.19
C PRO A 244 -13.39 -26.51 -0.21
N GLY A 245 -13.47 -26.27 -1.52
CA GLY A 245 -14.04 -25.05 -2.10
C GLY A 245 -13.03 -23.93 -2.34
N PHE A 246 -11.76 -24.09 -1.95
CA PHE A 246 -10.72 -23.10 -2.19
C PHE A 246 -9.89 -23.41 -3.43
N ASN A 247 -9.47 -22.36 -4.13
CA ASN A 247 -8.76 -22.44 -5.39
C ASN A 247 -7.43 -21.69 -5.29
N VAL A 248 -6.41 -22.22 -5.95
CA VAL A 248 -5.07 -21.64 -6.02
C VAL A 248 -4.67 -21.51 -7.48
N LYS A 249 -4.35 -20.28 -7.88
CA LYS A 249 -3.74 -19.94 -9.15
C LYS A 249 -2.37 -19.33 -8.89
N ALA A 250 -1.35 -19.86 -9.56
CA ALA A 250 0.02 -19.38 -9.46
C ALA A 250 0.73 -19.46 -10.81
N ALA A 251 1.49 -18.44 -11.20
CA ALA A 251 2.20 -18.48 -12.49
C ALA A 251 3.34 -19.52 -12.49
N TYR A 252 4.17 -19.53 -11.44
CA TYR A 252 5.45 -20.26 -11.42
C TYR A 252 5.46 -21.55 -10.57
N GLY A 253 4.29 -22.02 -10.15
CA GLY A 253 4.11 -23.33 -9.53
C GLY A 253 3.39 -23.28 -8.20
N ILE A 254 2.92 -24.45 -7.77
CA ILE A 254 2.17 -24.63 -6.53
C ILE A 254 2.76 -25.81 -5.78
N SER A 255 3.12 -25.61 -4.52
CA SER A 255 3.54 -26.67 -3.61
C SER A 255 2.58 -26.74 -2.43
N VAL A 256 2.00 -27.91 -2.20
CA VAL A 256 1.12 -28.20 -1.06
C VAL A 256 1.77 -29.30 -0.25
N GLY A 257 2.19 -28.99 0.97
CA GLY A 257 2.79 -29.95 1.91
C GLY A 257 1.78 -31.01 2.37
N GLY A 258 0.52 -30.61 2.55
CA GLY A 258 -0.59 -31.48 2.92
C GLY A 258 -1.36 -32.04 1.72
N SER A 259 -2.68 -32.11 1.88
CA SER A 259 -3.64 -32.68 0.94
C SER A 259 -4.53 -31.61 0.32
N VAL A 260 -5.03 -31.87 -0.88
CA VAL A 260 -5.99 -31.04 -1.60
C VAL A 260 -7.35 -31.71 -1.52
N ARG A 261 -8.27 -31.12 -0.75
CA ARG A 261 -9.58 -31.71 -0.44
C ARG A 261 -10.69 -31.06 -1.27
N GLY A 262 -10.63 -31.16 -2.59
CA GLY A 262 -11.52 -30.44 -3.51
C GLY A 262 -11.05 -29.01 -3.77
N GLY A 263 -11.65 -28.37 -4.78
CA GLY A 263 -11.15 -27.11 -5.32
C GLY A 263 -10.17 -27.30 -6.47
N SER A 264 -9.57 -26.21 -6.95
CA SER A 264 -8.72 -26.24 -8.14
C SER A 264 -7.32 -25.68 -7.92
N LEU A 265 -6.33 -26.38 -8.47
CA LEU A 265 -4.94 -25.92 -8.52
C LEU A 265 -4.56 -25.66 -9.97
N LEU A 266 -4.21 -24.42 -10.30
CA LEU A 266 -3.88 -24.01 -11.66
C LEU A 266 -2.53 -23.30 -11.69
N THR A 267 -1.63 -23.79 -12.54
CA THR A 267 -0.40 -23.09 -12.88
C THR A 267 -0.10 -23.14 -14.36
N THR A 268 0.31 -22.01 -14.93
CA THR A 268 0.53 -21.86 -16.37
C THR A 268 1.94 -22.20 -16.80
N GLU A 269 2.95 -21.90 -15.98
CA GLU A 269 4.37 -22.09 -16.32
C GLU A 269 5.10 -23.00 -15.31
N GLY A 270 4.47 -23.28 -14.17
CA GLY A 270 5.06 -24.07 -13.10
C GLY A 270 4.64 -25.54 -13.08
N GLU A 271 5.20 -26.24 -12.10
CA GLU A 271 4.78 -27.59 -11.71
C GLU A 271 3.87 -27.52 -10.46
N ILE A 272 3.10 -28.58 -10.24
CA ILE A 272 2.30 -28.75 -9.04
C ILE A 272 2.86 -29.91 -8.23
N LYS A 273 3.12 -29.68 -6.94
CA LYS A 273 3.56 -30.71 -5.98
C LYS A 273 2.56 -30.80 -4.85
N VAL A 274 2.07 -32.00 -4.58
CA VAL A 274 1.17 -32.31 -3.46
C VAL A 274 1.77 -33.45 -2.67
N GLY A 275 2.17 -33.19 -1.42
CA GLY A 275 2.80 -34.17 -0.54
C GLY A 275 1.84 -35.27 -0.10
N GLY A 276 0.58 -34.92 0.15
CA GLY A 276 -0.50 -35.80 0.58
C GLY A 276 -1.39 -36.31 -0.56
N TYR A 277 -2.71 -36.23 -0.33
CA TYR A 277 -3.73 -36.76 -1.23
C TYR A 277 -4.38 -35.64 -2.05
N ILE A 278 -4.67 -35.91 -3.32
CA ILE A 278 -5.59 -35.10 -4.12
C ILE A 278 -6.91 -35.85 -4.14
N TYR A 279 -7.94 -35.29 -3.50
CA TYR A 279 -9.26 -35.91 -3.38
C TYR A 279 -10.35 -34.85 -3.36
N GLY A 280 -11.36 -34.95 -4.21
CA GLY A 280 -12.45 -33.97 -4.18
C GLY A 280 -13.64 -34.23 -5.10
N GLY A 281 -13.70 -35.39 -5.74
CA GLY A 281 -14.72 -35.70 -6.74
C GLY A 281 -14.54 -34.87 -8.02
N SER A 282 -15.63 -34.75 -8.78
CA SER A 282 -15.64 -34.07 -10.07
C SER A 282 -15.25 -32.58 -10.02
N SER A 283 -15.25 -31.95 -8.85
CA SER A 283 -14.86 -30.55 -8.66
C SER A 283 -13.35 -30.37 -8.44
N SER A 284 -12.59 -31.45 -8.23
CA SER A 284 -11.14 -31.37 -8.09
C SER A 284 -10.48 -31.28 -9.47
N ILE A 285 -9.92 -30.12 -9.79
CA ILE A 285 -9.28 -29.82 -11.07
C ILE A 285 -7.84 -29.40 -10.82
N VAL A 286 -6.88 -30.13 -11.39
CA VAL A 286 -5.46 -29.83 -11.29
C VAL A 286 -4.89 -29.60 -12.68
N ARG A 287 -4.39 -28.40 -12.94
CA ARG A 287 -3.81 -28.03 -14.24
C ARG A 287 -2.42 -27.45 -14.05
N ALA A 288 -1.44 -28.00 -14.75
CA ALA A 288 -0.07 -27.53 -14.67
C ALA A 288 0.56 -27.41 -16.06
N GLY A 289 1.29 -26.30 -16.28
CA GLY A 289 2.09 -26.09 -17.47
C GLY A 289 3.35 -26.97 -17.54
N ARG A 290 3.75 -27.55 -16.41
CA ARG A 290 4.86 -28.53 -16.33
C ARG A 290 4.36 -29.82 -15.72
N ASN A 291 5.05 -30.35 -14.71
CA ASN A 291 4.78 -31.67 -14.15
C ASN A 291 3.76 -31.62 -13.00
N LEU A 292 3.16 -32.76 -12.69
CA LEU A 292 2.43 -33.00 -11.45
C LEU A 292 3.17 -34.05 -10.62
N PHE A 293 3.38 -33.77 -9.34
CA PHE A 293 3.84 -34.74 -8.36
C PHE A 293 2.78 -34.88 -7.27
N ALA A 294 2.28 -36.10 -7.06
CA ALA A 294 1.29 -36.38 -6.03
C ALA A 294 1.61 -37.69 -5.30
N GLY A 295 1.27 -37.74 -4.01
CA GLY A 295 1.27 -38.99 -3.25
C GLY A 295 0.20 -39.95 -3.76
N VAL A 296 -1.05 -39.49 -3.71
CA VAL A 296 -2.24 -40.22 -4.14
C VAL A 296 -3.15 -39.29 -4.92
N VAL A 297 -3.77 -39.79 -5.98
CA VAL A 297 -4.79 -39.07 -6.74
C VAL A 297 -6.07 -39.90 -6.75
N GLN A 298 -7.12 -39.41 -6.11
CA GLN A 298 -8.38 -40.12 -5.98
C GLN A 298 -9.55 -39.24 -6.40
N ASP A 299 -10.46 -39.78 -7.23
CA ASP A 299 -11.67 -39.10 -7.67
C ASP A 299 -11.38 -37.66 -8.13
N ALA A 300 -10.36 -37.46 -8.97
CA ALA A 300 -9.89 -36.14 -9.39
C ALA A 300 -9.63 -36.05 -10.91
N ASN A 301 -9.62 -34.83 -11.43
CA ASN A 301 -9.33 -34.54 -12.83
C ASN A 301 -8.01 -33.76 -12.95
N THR A 302 -7.06 -34.30 -13.72
CA THR A 302 -5.76 -33.65 -13.96
C THR A 302 -5.54 -33.41 -15.45
N GLU A 303 -5.01 -32.23 -15.80
CA GLU A 303 -4.62 -31.86 -17.16
C GLU A 303 -3.24 -31.19 -17.12
N ILE A 304 -2.22 -31.96 -17.47
CA ILE A 304 -0.82 -31.64 -17.22
C ILE A 304 -0.09 -31.60 -18.56
N ILE A 305 0.65 -30.53 -18.86
CA ILE A 305 1.41 -30.46 -20.11
C ILE A 305 2.65 -31.37 -20.03
N GLY A 306 3.35 -31.37 -18.90
CA GLY A 306 4.48 -32.26 -18.63
C GLY A 306 4.05 -33.63 -18.10
N ASP A 307 4.95 -34.28 -17.38
CA ASP A 307 4.75 -35.63 -16.84
C ASP A 307 3.91 -35.63 -15.55
N ILE A 308 3.22 -36.74 -15.30
CA ILE A 308 2.51 -37.01 -14.05
C ILE A 308 3.28 -38.07 -13.26
N TYR A 309 3.66 -37.73 -12.03
CA TYR A 309 4.34 -38.61 -11.08
C TYR A 309 3.40 -38.92 -9.92
N ILE A 310 3.04 -40.19 -9.75
CA ILE A 310 2.20 -40.66 -8.64
C ILE A 310 2.98 -41.69 -7.84
N ARG A 311 3.13 -41.43 -6.54
CA ARG A 311 4.00 -42.24 -5.67
C ARG A 311 3.33 -43.51 -5.12
N THR A 312 2.03 -43.45 -4.82
CA THR A 312 1.35 -44.52 -4.07
C THR A 312 0.20 -45.15 -4.84
N GLU A 313 -0.77 -44.36 -5.30
CA GLU A 313 -1.98 -44.89 -5.94
C GLU A 313 -2.71 -43.81 -6.75
N SER A 314 -3.33 -44.23 -7.86
CA SER A 314 -4.37 -43.47 -8.55
C SER A 314 -5.68 -44.26 -8.53
N LEU A 315 -6.76 -43.66 -8.01
CA LEU A 315 -8.06 -44.31 -7.87
C LEU A 315 -9.16 -43.49 -8.55
N ASN A 316 -9.94 -44.11 -9.44
CA ASN A 316 -11.13 -43.52 -10.09
C ASN A 316 -10.92 -42.09 -10.64
N SER A 317 -9.74 -41.82 -11.18
CA SER A 317 -9.35 -40.47 -11.59
C SER A 317 -9.23 -40.34 -13.11
N THR A 318 -9.42 -39.14 -13.63
CA THR A 318 -9.12 -38.82 -15.03
C THR A 318 -7.77 -38.12 -15.10
N LEU A 319 -6.77 -38.80 -15.65
CA LEU A 319 -5.41 -38.28 -15.77
C LEU A 319 -5.09 -37.94 -17.21
N ARG A 320 -4.84 -36.67 -17.53
CA ARG A 320 -4.45 -36.23 -18.88
C ARG A 320 -3.06 -35.62 -18.85
N THR A 321 -2.18 -36.14 -19.70
CA THR A 321 -0.80 -35.65 -19.84
C THR A 321 -0.35 -35.63 -21.30
N SER A 322 0.40 -34.59 -21.70
CA SER A 322 1.14 -34.59 -22.98
C SER A 322 2.53 -35.23 -22.86
N GLY A 323 2.95 -35.53 -21.62
CA GLY A 323 4.12 -36.35 -21.30
C GLY A 323 3.70 -37.78 -20.96
N ARG A 324 4.38 -38.37 -19.96
CA ARG A 324 4.12 -39.73 -19.47
C ARG A 324 3.43 -39.73 -18.10
N LEU A 325 2.65 -40.78 -17.82
CA LEU A 325 2.26 -41.14 -16.47
C LEU A 325 3.30 -42.11 -15.90
N TYR A 326 3.98 -41.70 -14.82
CA TYR A 326 5.07 -42.46 -14.19
C TYR A 326 4.72 -42.80 -12.74
N MET A 327 4.46 -44.07 -12.49
CA MET A 327 4.02 -44.59 -11.19
C MET A 327 4.49 -46.06 -10.98
N PRO A 328 5.80 -46.35 -11.16
CA PRO A 328 6.33 -47.74 -11.25
C PRO A 328 6.10 -48.59 -9.99
N ASP A 329 5.91 -47.94 -8.85
CA ASP A 329 5.69 -48.59 -7.55
C ASP A 329 4.24 -48.50 -7.06
N ALA A 330 3.34 -48.00 -7.91
CA ALA A 330 2.00 -47.61 -7.53
C ALA A 330 0.93 -48.24 -8.43
N ASN A 331 -0.28 -48.31 -7.89
CA ASN A 331 -1.41 -48.99 -8.52
C ASN A 331 -2.34 -47.99 -9.21
N LEU A 332 -2.70 -48.28 -10.46
CA LEU A 332 -3.68 -47.51 -11.23
C LEU A 332 -5.00 -48.27 -11.23
N ILE A 333 -5.98 -47.80 -10.45
CA ILE A 333 -7.25 -48.50 -10.23
C ILE A 333 -8.40 -47.62 -10.67
N GLY A 334 -9.05 -47.97 -11.78
CA GLY A 334 -10.22 -47.27 -12.29
C GLY A 334 -9.92 -45.92 -12.94
N GLY A 335 -10.94 -45.38 -13.60
CA GLY A 335 -10.86 -44.11 -14.30
C GLY A 335 -10.21 -44.21 -15.68
N GLU A 336 -9.76 -43.08 -16.19
CA GLU A 336 -9.26 -42.92 -17.55
C GLU A 336 -7.94 -42.17 -17.59
N VAL A 337 -6.94 -42.75 -18.24
CA VAL A 337 -5.65 -42.10 -18.49
C VAL A 337 -5.56 -41.73 -19.97
N PHE A 338 -5.14 -40.51 -20.26
CA PHE A 338 -4.81 -40.02 -21.59
C PHE A 338 -3.36 -39.58 -21.55
N SER A 339 -2.48 -40.31 -22.23
CA SER A 339 -1.04 -40.05 -22.22
C SER A 339 -0.47 -40.11 -23.63
N VAL A 340 0.48 -39.22 -23.94
CA VAL A 340 1.23 -39.22 -25.20
C VAL A 340 2.57 -39.94 -25.07
N GLY A 341 3.26 -39.73 -23.96
CA GLY A 341 4.59 -40.30 -23.65
C GLY A 341 4.56 -41.70 -23.04
N GLY A 342 3.38 -42.30 -22.85
CA GLY A 342 3.22 -43.64 -22.30
C GLY A 342 2.78 -43.68 -20.83
N VAL A 343 2.62 -44.90 -20.31
CA VAL A 343 2.21 -45.17 -18.92
C VAL A 343 3.12 -46.24 -18.36
N GLU A 344 3.68 -45.98 -17.17
CA GLU A 344 4.43 -46.94 -16.37
C GLU A 344 3.77 -47.05 -15.00
N ALA A 345 3.26 -48.23 -14.67
CA ALA A 345 2.58 -48.53 -13.41
C ALA A 345 2.96 -49.93 -12.93
N ARG A 346 2.92 -50.16 -11.60
CA ARG A 346 3.13 -51.52 -11.05
C ARG A 346 2.00 -52.44 -11.46
N ASP A 347 0.78 -52.05 -11.08
CA ASP A 347 -0.45 -52.78 -11.31
C ASP A 347 -1.48 -51.86 -11.98
N ILE A 348 -2.19 -52.38 -12.98
CA ILE A 348 -3.27 -51.69 -13.68
C ILE A 348 -4.56 -52.49 -13.48
N GLY A 349 -5.54 -51.88 -12.83
CA GLY A 349 -6.76 -52.53 -12.36
C GLY A 349 -6.58 -53.20 -11.00
N ASN A 350 -7.58 -53.98 -10.61
CA ASN A 350 -7.57 -54.76 -9.37
C ASN A 350 -8.42 -56.03 -9.53
N ASP A 351 -8.33 -56.94 -8.55
CA ASP A 351 -9.09 -58.20 -8.53
C ASP A 351 -10.61 -58.00 -8.50
N ALA A 352 -11.08 -56.83 -8.05
CA ALA A 352 -12.49 -56.47 -8.08
C ALA A 352 -13.01 -56.14 -9.49
N GLY A 353 -12.13 -56.11 -10.51
CA GLY A 353 -12.50 -55.88 -11.90
C GLY A 353 -12.88 -54.42 -12.20
N VAL A 354 -12.35 -53.46 -11.43
CA VAL A 354 -12.61 -52.04 -11.67
C VAL A 354 -12.08 -51.63 -13.05
N ARG A 355 -12.99 -51.14 -13.90
CA ARG A 355 -12.67 -50.76 -15.27
C ARG A 355 -11.66 -49.62 -15.30
N THR A 356 -10.47 -49.90 -15.82
CA THR A 356 -9.36 -48.95 -15.98
C THR A 356 -9.07 -48.79 -17.46
N ILE A 357 -9.11 -47.57 -17.98
CA ILE A 357 -8.93 -47.30 -19.41
C ILE A 357 -7.66 -46.48 -19.61
N ILE A 358 -6.77 -46.95 -20.46
CA ILE A 358 -5.57 -46.20 -20.87
C ILE A 358 -5.67 -45.90 -22.36
N ASN A 359 -5.72 -44.60 -22.66
CA ASN A 359 -5.74 -44.06 -24.01
C ASN A 359 -4.36 -43.49 -24.32
N LEU A 360 -3.59 -44.23 -25.11
CA LEU A 360 -2.33 -43.73 -25.65
C LEU A 360 -2.65 -42.85 -26.86
N SER A 361 -2.58 -41.54 -26.65
CA SER A 361 -2.86 -40.54 -27.68
C SER A 361 -1.59 -40.27 -28.46
N SER A 362 -1.67 -40.16 -29.79
CA SER A 362 -0.54 -39.62 -30.56
C SER A 362 -0.54 -38.10 -30.45
N ASP A 363 0.64 -37.47 -30.38
CA ASP A 363 0.80 -36.00 -30.37
C ASP A 363 0.02 -35.34 -31.54
N GLN A 364 -0.03 -36.02 -32.69
CA GLN A 364 -0.82 -35.61 -33.84
C GLN A 364 -2.33 -35.51 -33.56
N GLN A 365 -2.91 -36.43 -32.78
CA GLN A 365 -4.33 -36.40 -32.40
C GLN A 365 -4.63 -35.30 -31.38
N ALA A 366 -3.73 -35.05 -30.42
CA ALA A 366 -3.85 -33.96 -29.46
C ALA A 366 -3.78 -32.59 -30.17
N SER A 367 -2.83 -32.43 -31.09
CA SER A 367 -2.68 -31.24 -31.93
C SER A 367 -3.90 -31.01 -32.83
N LEU A 368 -4.41 -32.06 -33.51
CA LEU A 368 -5.63 -31.99 -34.32
C LEU A 368 -6.89 -31.62 -33.51
N ALA A 369 -7.03 -32.16 -32.29
CA ALA A 369 -8.14 -31.83 -31.40
C ALA A 369 -8.06 -30.36 -30.93
N TYR A 370 -6.86 -29.88 -30.60
CA TYR A 370 -6.60 -28.48 -30.28
C TYR A 370 -6.94 -27.55 -31.45
N THR A 371 -6.47 -27.87 -32.66
CA THR A 371 -6.82 -27.12 -33.88
C THR A 371 -8.32 -27.11 -34.14
N LYS A 372 -9.02 -28.25 -34.00
CA LYS A 372 -10.48 -28.32 -34.15
C LYS A 372 -11.21 -27.45 -33.12
N LEU A 373 -10.76 -27.43 -31.87
CA LEU A 373 -11.35 -26.62 -30.82
C LEU A 373 -11.14 -25.12 -31.08
N GLN A 374 -9.95 -24.71 -31.54
CA GLN A 374 -9.69 -23.33 -31.96
C GLN A 374 -10.60 -22.90 -33.11
N VAL A 375 -10.75 -23.75 -34.14
CA VAL A 375 -11.70 -23.49 -35.25
C VAL A 375 -13.14 -23.37 -34.74
N GLN A 376 -13.57 -24.21 -33.79
CA GLN A 376 -14.91 -24.12 -33.20
C GLN A 376 -15.11 -22.82 -32.39
N ILE A 377 -14.11 -22.40 -31.62
CA ILE A 377 -14.13 -21.14 -30.87
C ILE A 377 -14.20 -19.95 -31.82
N GLU A 378 -13.42 -19.95 -32.92
CA GLU A 378 -13.48 -18.89 -33.94
C GLU A 378 -14.83 -18.87 -34.68
N VAL A 379 -15.36 -20.03 -35.08
CA VAL A 379 -16.68 -20.12 -35.73
C VAL A 379 -17.79 -19.63 -34.80
N GLN A 380 -17.75 -19.97 -33.51
CA GLN A 380 -18.72 -19.46 -32.53
C GLN A 380 -18.57 -17.96 -32.28
N LYS A 381 -17.34 -17.43 -32.24
CA LYS A 381 -17.10 -15.98 -32.12
C LYS A 381 -17.55 -15.22 -33.37
N ALA A 382 -17.38 -15.79 -34.56
CA ALA A 382 -17.81 -15.19 -35.81
C ALA A 382 -19.33 -15.27 -36.05
N GLY A 383 -20.00 -16.29 -35.51
CA GLY A 383 -21.45 -16.47 -35.61
C GLY A 383 -22.29 -15.67 -34.59
N ILE A 384 -21.65 -14.87 -33.73
CA ILE A 384 -22.31 -14.01 -32.72
C ILE A 384 -22.37 -12.53 -33.17
N ASN A 385 -21.94 -12.20 -34.40
CA ASN A 385 -22.12 -10.86 -34.99
C ASN A 385 -23.35 -10.77 -35.90
#